data_AF-A0A183PF00-F1
#
_entry.id   AF-A0A183PF00-F1
#
_cell.length_a   1.000
_cell.length_b   1.000
_cell.length_c   1.000
_cell.angle_alpha   90.00
_cell.angle_beta   90.00
_cell.angle_gamma   90.00
#
_symmetry.space_group_name_H-M   'P 1'
#
loop_
_entity.id
_entity.type
_entity.pdbx_description
1 polymer ?
#
loop_
_entity_poly.entity_id
_entity_poly.type
_entity_poly.pdbx_seq_one_letter_code
_entity_poly.pdbx_strand_id
1 'polypeptide(L)'
;MSSILDNKNLINISYNRYFLLAPLEKKIDQTGKDAQFFKQLNPYIEKIWQSSQSTKQTSLLEESLVELDNDPSHEQQPGCDNALWSRLCAARRRKINKELEIKFATQKLDDITNFIRKRDRDLQSLHKLLEERKCQLDSLIKDYNRNQTNLELQLLIKQGFVEVNINQFTLLHDYDDALLIQREQVEELNKQIIVLGESKVSHMIRNKEFKKRFYHLEWELSEMLMRYEDLQTKLGDIRRFKITSEIRKYLQSNDYDSLISTQITNTERTIQMLQENHEKTMAQKLARLRQYEIHQGEKLKKENEKAKKEIEEMNVVLHETKFIHEQNRKL
;
A
#
# COMPACT_ATOMS: atom_id res chain seq x y z
N MET A 1 30.78 -47.77 19.88
CA MET A 1 31.53 -48.97 19.46
C MET A 1 30.48 -49.96 18.94
N SER A 2 30.46 -50.45 17.70
CA SER A 2 31.51 -50.99 16.80
C SER A 2 31.53 -52.52 16.80
N SER A 3 30.65 -53.15 16.01
CA SER A 3 30.83 -54.44 15.31
C SER A 3 29.59 -54.70 14.40
N ILE A 4 29.65 -55.05 13.09
CA ILE A 4 30.36 -56.17 12.40
C ILE A 4 29.73 -57.51 12.85
N LEU A 5 29.14 -58.42 12.05
CA LEU A 5 28.66 -58.53 10.64
C LEU A 5 27.37 -59.42 10.67
N ASP A 6 26.63 -59.81 9.61
CA ASP A 6 26.52 -59.51 8.17
C ASP A 6 25.05 -59.76 7.74
N ASN A 7 24.62 -59.33 6.55
CA ASN A 7 23.72 -60.10 5.68
C ASN A 7 23.63 -59.51 4.27
N LYS A 8 24.64 -59.78 3.44
CA LYS A 8 24.63 -59.50 1.99
C LYS A 8 23.66 -60.42 1.25
N ASN A 9 22.39 -60.03 1.17
CA ASN A 9 21.50 -60.58 0.14
C ASN A 9 21.91 -60.07 -1.24
N LEU A 10 22.74 -60.87 -1.90
CA LEU A 10 23.26 -60.65 -3.26
C LEU A 10 22.12 -60.79 -4.28
N ILE A 11 21.45 -59.69 -4.62
CA ILE A 11 20.66 -59.62 -5.85
C ILE A 11 21.66 -59.64 -7.01
N ASN A 12 21.77 -60.80 -7.65
CA ASN A 12 22.75 -61.10 -8.67
C ASN A 12 22.34 -60.46 -10.02
N ILE A 13 22.49 -59.13 -10.13
CA ILE A 13 22.34 -58.42 -11.40
C ILE A 13 23.57 -58.74 -12.26
N SER A 14 23.42 -59.72 -13.13
CA SER A 14 24.37 -60.05 -14.18
C SER A 14 24.51 -58.86 -15.15
N TYR A 15 25.41 -57.93 -14.84
CA TYR A 15 25.87 -56.96 -15.82
C TYR A 15 26.68 -57.70 -16.89
N ASN A 16 26.03 -57.89 -18.03
CA ASN A 16 26.62 -58.45 -19.25
C ASN A 16 27.90 -57.68 -19.60
N ARG A 17 29.07 -58.24 -19.26
CA ARG A 17 30.37 -57.63 -19.52
C ARG A 17 30.82 -57.86 -20.97
N TYR A 18 29.94 -57.55 -21.91
CA TYR A 18 30.24 -57.45 -23.34
C TYR A 18 30.47 -55.99 -23.72
N PHE A 19 31.42 -55.35 -23.03
CA PHE A 19 32.12 -54.24 -23.66
C PHE A 19 32.99 -54.85 -24.76
N LEU A 20 32.70 -54.50 -26.00
CA LEU A 20 33.51 -54.88 -27.16
C LEU A 20 34.93 -54.34 -26.95
N LEU A 21 35.82 -55.21 -26.48
CA LEU A 21 37.26 -55.07 -26.69
C LEU A 21 37.50 -55.23 -28.19
N ALA A 22 37.27 -54.16 -28.94
CA ALA A 22 37.78 -54.05 -30.30
C ALA A 22 39.31 -54.26 -30.22
N PRO A 23 39.87 -55.28 -30.89
CA PRO A 23 41.31 -55.46 -30.89
C PRO A 23 41.92 -54.26 -31.60
N LEU A 24 42.61 -53.40 -30.85
CA LEU A 24 43.56 -52.44 -31.42
C LEU A 24 44.85 -53.18 -31.82
N GLU A 25 44.68 -54.19 -32.67
CA GLU A 25 45.76 -54.74 -33.49
C GLU A 25 46.16 -53.64 -34.49
N LYS A 26 47.11 -52.80 -34.05
CA LYS A 26 47.88 -52.01 -34.99
C LYS A 26 48.58 -52.99 -35.93
N LYS A 27 48.14 -53.03 -37.19
CA LYS A 27 48.94 -53.60 -38.27
C LYS A 27 50.33 -52.97 -38.23
N ILE A 28 51.33 -53.80 -38.02
CA ILE A 28 52.73 -53.41 -38.15
C ILE A 28 53.03 -53.41 -39.65
N ASP A 29 52.67 -52.32 -40.32
CA ASP A 29 52.98 -52.12 -41.73
C ASP A 29 54.49 -51.87 -41.87
N GLN A 30 55.21 -52.90 -42.30
CA GLN A 30 56.66 -52.90 -42.51
C GLN A 30 57.05 -51.91 -43.60
N THR A 31 57.25 -50.64 -43.24
CA THR A 31 57.87 -49.62 -44.08
C THR A 31 58.92 -48.86 -43.28
N GLY A 32 60.05 -48.51 -43.90
CA GLY A 32 61.24 -47.93 -43.25
C GLY A 32 61.08 -46.53 -42.62
N LYS A 33 59.86 -46.10 -42.30
CA LYS A 33 59.53 -44.83 -41.64
C LYS A 33 59.71 -44.91 -40.11
N ASP A 34 59.66 -46.09 -39.51
CA ASP A 34 59.79 -46.25 -38.06
C ASP A 34 61.15 -45.77 -37.52
N ALA A 35 62.22 -45.88 -38.31
CA ALA A 35 63.53 -45.32 -37.97
C ALA A 35 63.53 -43.77 -37.83
N GLN A 36 62.57 -43.07 -38.46
CA GLN A 36 62.33 -41.64 -38.24
C GLN A 36 61.38 -41.41 -37.06
N PHE A 37 60.42 -42.30 -36.81
CA PHE A 37 59.50 -42.19 -35.67
C PHE A 37 60.21 -42.39 -34.32
N PHE A 38 61.13 -43.36 -34.22
CA PHE A 38 61.94 -43.58 -33.03
C PHE A 38 62.95 -42.45 -32.77
N LYS A 39 63.42 -41.73 -33.81
CA LYS A 39 64.21 -40.49 -33.63
C LYS A 39 63.43 -39.41 -32.88
N GLN A 40 62.11 -39.39 -32.99
CA GLN A 40 61.27 -38.32 -32.43
C GLN A 40 60.81 -38.58 -30.99
N LEU A 41 61.02 -39.80 -30.46
CA LEU A 41 60.48 -40.22 -29.16
C LEU A 41 61.46 -40.13 -27.98
N ASN A 42 62.79 -40.06 -28.23
CA ASN A 42 63.78 -40.00 -27.15
C ASN A 42 64.75 -38.79 -27.26
N PRO A 43 64.47 -37.67 -26.55
CA PRO A 43 65.27 -36.44 -26.60
C PRO A 43 66.66 -36.56 -25.93
N TYR A 44 66.99 -37.71 -25.32
CA TYR A 44 68.34 -37.95 -24.79
C TYR A 44 69.35 -38.36 -25.88
N ILE A 45 68.88 -38.80 -27.06
CA ILE A 45 69.77 -39.25 -28.14
C ILE A 45 70.46 -38.06 -28.84
N GLU A 46 69.76 -36.95 -29.07
CA GLU A 46 70.34 -35.76 -29.73
C GLU A 46 71.51 -35.14 -28.94
N LYS A 47 71.44 -35.17 -27.60
CA LYS A 47 72.51 -34.67 -26.71
C LYS A 47 73.85 -35.36 -26.92
N ILE A 48 73.85 -36.65 -27.25
CA ILE A 48 75.08 -37.43 -27.47
C ILE A 48 75.81 -36.91 -28.72
N TRP A 49 75.08 -36.65 -29.80
CA TRP A 49 75.64 -36.14 -31.06
C TRP A 49 76.14 -34.69 -30.95
N GLN A 50 75.39 -33.83 -30.26
CA GLN A 50 75.81 -32.44 -30.01
C GLN A 50 77.10 -32.37 -29.18
N SER A 51 77.22 -33.21 -28.14
CA SER A 51 78.44 -33.31 -27.33
C SER A 51 79.65 -33.71 -28.17
N SER A 52 79.52 -34.70 -29.06
CA SER A 52 80.65 -35.16 -29.90
C SER A 52 81.10 -34.13 -30.95
N GLN A 53 80.20 -33.27 -31.43
CA GLN A 53 80.55 -32.17 -32.35
C GLN A 53 81.27 -31.03 -31.61
N SER A 54 80.80 -30.69 -30.41
CA SER A 54 81.43 -29.70 -29.53
C SER A 54 82.90 -30.03 -29.25
N THR A 55 83.22 -31.29 -28.92
CA THR A 55 84.60 -31.72 -28.63
C THR A 55 85.55 -31.53 -29.82
N LYS A 56 85.06 -31.75 -31.06
CA LYS A 56 85.85 -31.55 -32.29
C LYS A 56 86.10 -30.07 -32.61
N GLN A 57 85.13 -29.20 -32.30
CA GLN A 57 85.29 -27.76 -32.47
C GLN A 57 86.27 -27.17 -31.45
N THR A 58 86.28 -27.68 -30.21
CA THR A 58 87.25 -27.26 -29.19
C THR A 58 88.68 -27.71 -29.49
N SER A 59 88.88 -28.91 -30.05
CA SER A 59 90.25 -29.37 -30.40
C SER A 59 90.85 -28.55 -31.54
N LEU A 60 90.06 -28.22 -32.57
CA LEU A 60 90.51 -27.38 -33.69
C LEU A 60 90.85 -25.94 -33.25
N LEU A 61 90.15 -25.43 -32.23
CA LEU A 61 90.43 -24.12 -31.66
C LEU A 61 91.72 -24.12 -30.83
N GLU A 62 92.01 -25.15 -30.03
CA GLU A 62 93.29 -25.25 -29.32
C GLU A 62 94.46 -25.38 -30.30
N GLU A 63 94.30 -26.12 -31.40
CA GLU A 63 95.31 -26.25 -32.46
C GLU A 63 95.65 -24.89 -33.09
N SER A 64 94.66 -24.10 -33.49
CA SER A 64 94.88 -22.74 -34.04
C SER A 64 95.43 -21.74 -33.01
N LEU A 65 95.17 -21.92 -31.70
CA LEU A 65 95.80 -21.13 -30.65
C LEU A 65 97.27 -21.49 -30.43
N VAL A 66 97.63 -22.77 -30.58
CA VAL A 66 99.02 -23.22 -30.56
C VAL A 66 99.79 -22.71 -31.78
N GLU A 67 99.17 -22.68 -32.97
CA GLU A 67 99.76 -22.07 -34.17
C GLU A 67 100.03 -20.57 -33.96
N LEU A 68 99.03 -19.82 -33.47
CA LEU A 68 99.13 -18.38 -33.21
C LEU A 68 100.15 -18.00 -32.11
N ASP A 69 100.33 -18.84 -31.10
CA ASP A 69 101.31 -18.60 -30.04
C ASP A 69 102.77 -18.92 -30.47
N ASN A 70 102.97 -19.62 -31.59
CA ASN A 70 104.27 -20.00 -32.16
C ASN A 70 104.64 -19.22 -33.45
N ASP A 71 103.91 -18.15 -33.79
CA ASP A 71 104.17 -17.35 -34.98
C ASP A 71 105.60 -16.73 -34.96
N PRO A 72 106.49 -17.03 -35.92
CA PRO A 72 107.85 -16.49 -35.95
C PRO A 72 107.91 -14.96 -36.08
N SER A 73 106.80 -14.31 -36.46
CA SER A 73 106.65 -12.85 -36.45
C SER A 73 106.76 -12.23 -35.04
N HIS A 74 106.54 -13.02 -33.98
CA HIS A 74 106.70 -12.55 -32.59
C HIS A 74 108.16 -12.20 -32.25
N GLU A 75 109.14 -12.95 -32.78
CA GLU A 75 110.58 -12.72 -32.51
C GLU A 75 111.09 -11.39 -33.08
N GLN A 76 110.33 -10.77 -34.00
CA GLN A 76 110.66 -9.49 -34.63
C GLN A 76 110.05 -8.28 -33.90
N GLN A 77 109.27 -8.49 -32.81
CA GLN A 77 108.64 -7.41 -32.05
C GLN A 77 109.55 -6.93 -30.91
N PRO A 78 109.89 -5.62 -30.82
CA PRO A 78 110.86 -5.14 -29.85
C PRO A 78 110.31 -5.09 -28.42
N GLY A 79 110.95 -5.82 -27.50
CA GLY A 79 110.92 -5.53 -26.06
C GLY A 79 110.02 -6.40 -25.18
N CYS A 80 109.43 -7.48 -25.69
CA CYS A 80 108.69 -8.43 -24.85
C CYS A 80 109.63 -9.47 -24.20
N ASP A 81 109.69 -9.51 -22.87
CA ASP A 81 110.33 -10.62 -22.15
C ASP A 81 109.58 -11.93 -22.43
N ASN A 82 110.31 -13.02 -22.70
CA ASN A 82 109.73 -14.33 -22.99
C ASN A 82 108.84 -14.84 -21.84
N ALA A 83 109.17 -14.51 -20.59
CA ALA A 83 108.31 -14.81 -19.45
C ALA A 83 107.00 -14.00 -19.46
N LEU A 84 107.03 -12.76 -19.96
CA LEU A 84 105.84 -11.92 -20.14
C LEU A 84 104.96 -12.42 -21.30
N TRP A 85 105.54 -12.80 -22.43
CA TRP A 85 104.82 -13.42 -23.56
C TRP A 85 104.13 -14.72 -23.13
N SER A 86 104.88 -15.63 -22.49
CA SER A 86 104.34 -16.88 -21.93
C SER A 86 103.16 -16.62 -20.98
N ARG A 87 103.25 -15.59 -20.13
CA ARG A 87 102.17 -15.19 -19.23
C ARG A 87 100.96 -14.60 -19.98
N LEU A 88 101.19 -13.85 -21.07
CA LEU A 88 100.15 -13.30 -21.92
C LEU A 88 99.39 -14.38 -22.69
N CYS A 89 100.10 -15.32 -23.32
CA CYS A 89 99.51 -16.49 -23.99
C CYS A 89 98.71 -17.36 -23.01
N ALA A 90 99.26 -17.65 -21.83
CA ALA A 90 98.53 -18.36 -20.78
C ALA A 90 97.28 -17.61 -20.29
N ALA A 91 97.32 -16.28 -20.20
CA ALA A 91 96.14 -15.46 -19.88
C ALA A 91 95.10 -15.44 -21.02
N ARG A 92 95.55 -15.37 -22.28
CA ARG A 92 94.73 -15.45 -23.50
C ARG A 92 93.97 -16.78 -23.57
N ARG A 93 94.68 -17.92 -23.46
CA ARG A 93 94.05 -19.25 -23.43
C ARG A 93 93.09 -19.40 -22.25
N ARG A 94 93.46 -18.92 -21.05
CA ARG A 94 92.55 -18.93 -19.89
C ARG A 94 91.27 -18.12 -20.14
N LYS A 95 91.37 -16.95 -20.76
CA LYS A 95 90.22 -16.12 -21.14
C LYS A 95 89.33 -16.86 -22.14
N ILE A 96 89.91 -17.35 -23.24
CA ILE A 96 89.17 -18.03 -24.31
C ILE A 96 88.49 -19.30 -23.77
N ASN A 97 89.19 -20.12 -22.97
CA ASN A 97 88.60 -21.30 -22.35
C ASN A 97 87.41 -20.95 -21.43
N LYS A 98 87.46 -19.83 -20.70
CA LYS A 98 86.32 -19.35 -19.90
C LYS A 98 85.18 -18.80 -20.75
N GLU A 99 85.47 -18.11 -21.86
CA GLU A 99 84.45 -17.66 -22.81
C GLU A 99 83.75 -18.84 -23.51
N LEU A 100 84.49 -19.92 -23.83
CA LEU A 100 83.94 -21.18 -24.35
C LEU A 100 83.09 -21.92 -23.30
N GLU A 101 83.57 -22.06 -22.06
CA GLU A 101 82.79 -22.63 -20.95
C GLU A 101 81.46 -21.90 -20.78
N ILE A 102 81.47 -20.56 -20.78
CA ILE A 102 80.26 -19.73 -20.71
C ILE A 102 79.37 -19.98 -21.93
N LYS A 103 79.92 -20.00 -23.15
CA LYS A 103 79.16 -20.24 -24.38
C LYS A 103 78.45 -21.60 -24.36
N PHE A 104 79.13 -22.67 -23.93
CA PHE A 104 78.53 -24.00 -23.81
C PHE A 104 77.50 -24.08 -22.68
N ALA A 105 77.74 -23.39 -21.55
CA ALA A 105 76.77 -23.31 -20.45
C ALA A 105 75.49 -22.58 -20.89
N THR A 106 75.60 -21.46 -21.61
CA THR A 106 74.47 -20.71 -22.17
C THR A 106 73.72 -21.53 -23.21
N GLN A 107 74.40 -22.16 -24.17
CA GLN A 107 73.75 -23.01 -25.17
C GLN A 107 72.97 -24.17 -24.50
N LYS A 108 73.57 -24.83 -23.51
CA LYS A 108 72.91 -25.89 -22.74
C LYS A 108 71.70 -25.37 -21.95
N LEU A 109 71.76 -24.14 -21.43
CA LEU A 109 70.62 -23.49 -20.76
C LEU A 109 69.49 -23.19 -21.76
N ASP A 110 69.81 -22.69 -22.95
CA ASP A 110 68.84 -22.42 -24.01
C ASP A 110 68.16 -23.72 -24.50
N ASP A 111 68.92 -24.80 -24.70
CA ASP A 111 68.37 -26.12 -25.05
C ASP A 111 67.41 -26.64 -23.96
N ILE A 112 67.79 -26.52 -22.68
CA ILE A 112 66.95 -26.94 -21.55
C ILE A 112 65.70 -26.07 -21.43
N THR A 113 65.81 -24.74 -21.53
CA THR A 113 64.66 -23.84 -21.41
C THR A 113 63.69 -23.99 -22.60
N ASN A 114 64.20 -24.20 -23.81
CA ASN A 114 63.36 -24.49 -24.97
C ASN A 114 62.67 -25.86 -24.87
N PHE A 115 63.33 -26.86 -24.29
CA PHE A 115 62.70 -28.15 -23.98
C PHE A 115 61.57 -28.01 -22.95
N ILE A 116 61.80 -27.27 -21.86
CA ILE A 116 60.78 -26.98 -20.83
C ILE A 116 59.59 -26.24 -21.45
N ARG A 117 59.83 -25.14 -22.17
CA ARG A 117 58.78 -24.38 -22.91
C ARG A 117 58.00 -25.22 -23.92
N LYS A 118 58.58 -26.29 -24.47
CA LYS A 118 57.85 -27.23 -25.33
C LYS A 118 56.95 -28.13 -24.48
N ARG A 119 57.46 -28.69 -23.38
CA ARG A 119 56.70 -29.53 -22.45
C ARG A 119 55.56 -28.78 -21.77
N ASP A 120 55.75 -27.53 -21.37
CA ASP A 120 54.70 -26.71 -20.77
C ASP A 120 53.54 -26.49 -21.75
N ARG A 121 53.84 -26.22 -23.03
CA ARG A 121 52.81 -26.10 -24.09
C ARG A 121 52.09 -27.42 -24.33
N ASP A 122 52.82 -28.54 -24.37
CA ASP A 122 52.21 -29.86 -24.52
C ASP A 122 51.27 -30.17 -23.33
N LEU A 123 51.72 -29.92 -22.09
CA LEU A 123 50.93 -30.09 -20.87
C LEU A 123 49.67 -29.21 -20.85
N GLN A 124 49.79 -27.93 -21.23
CA GLN A 124 48.65 -27.03 -21.36
C GLN A 124 47.65 -27.53 -22.42
N SER A 125 48.13 -28.06 -23.54
CA SER A 125 47.27 -28.63 -24.59
C SER A 125 46.53 -29.88 -24.12
N LEU A 126 47.20 -30.74 -23.34
CA LEU A 126 46.61 -31.94 -22.74
C LEU A 126 45.61 -31.60 -21.64
N HIS A 127 45.89 -30.62 -20.78
CA HIS A 127 44.94 -30.13 -19.78
C HIS A 127 43.69 -29.55 -20.43
N LYS A 128 43.83 -28.76 -21.50
CA LYS A 128 42.68 -28.22 -22.26
C LYS A 128 41.82 -29.34 -22.85
N LEU A 129 42.45 -30.32 -23.51
CA LEU A 129 41.73 -31.47 -24.07
C LEU A 129 41.04 -32.31 -22.99
N LEU A 130 41.69 -32.52 -21.84
CA LEU A 130 41.13 -33.23 -20.69
C LEU A 130 39.88 -32.53 -20.16
N GLU A 131 39.92 -31.20 -20.03
CA GLU A 131 38.77 -30.43 -19.54
C GLU A 131 37.63 -30.38 -20.56
N GLU A 132 37.93 -30.23 -21.85
CA GLU A 132 36.95 -30.37 -22.94
C GLU A 132 36.24 -31.74 -22.90
N ARG A 133 36.98 -32.83 -22.63
CA ARG A 133 36.41 -34.18 -22.49
C ARG A 133 35.58 -34.37 -21.22
N LYS A 134 35.94 -33.75 -20.10
CA LYS A 134 35.09 -33.73 -18.90
C LYS A 134 33.76 -33.02 -19.17
N CYS A 135 33.80 -31.82 -19.75
CA CYS A 135 32.59 -31.07 -20.09
C CYS A 135 31.65 -31.86 -21.01
N GLN A 136 32.20 -32.59 -21.99
CA GLN A 136 31.43 -33.49 -22.86
C GLN A 136 30.85 -34.70 -22.11
N LEU A 137 31.58 -35.27 -21.15
CA LEU A 137 31.08 -36.36 -20.31
C LEU A 137 29.93 -35.86 -19.41
N ASP A 138 30.10 -34.70 -18.78
CA ASP A 138 29.09 -34.10 -17.89
C ASP A 138 27.81 -33.71 -18.66
N SER A 139 27.93 -33.21 -19.89
CA SER A 139 26.74 -32.98 -20.74
C SER A 139 26.06 -34.29 -21.12
N LEU A 140 26.81 -35.31 -21.52
CA LEU A 140 26.24 -36.62 -21.87
C LEU A 140 25.57 -37.31 -20.67
N ILE A 141 26.11 -37.15 -19.45
CA ILE A 141 25.46 -37.66 -18.22
C ILE A 141 24.16 -36.90 -17.94
N LYS A 142 24.13 -35.58 -18.13
CA LYS A 142 22.90 -34.77 -17.99
C LYS A 142 21.84 -35.17 -19.00
N ASP A 143 22.22 -35.35 -20.27
CA ASP A 143 21.32 -35.77 -21.34
C ASP A 143 20.82 -37.21 -21.13
N TYR A 144 21.69 -38.12 -20.69
CA TYR A 144 21.30 -39.48 -20.32
C TYR A 144 20.27 -39.48 -19.18
N ASN A 145 20.56 -38.77 -18.08
CA ASN A 145 19.64 -38.66 -16.95
C ASN A 145 18.31 -38.01 -17.37
N ARG A 146 18.36 -36.92 -18.15
CA ARG A 146 17.17 -36.28 -18.72
C ARG A 146 16.35 -37.28 -19.50
N ASN A 147 16.95 -37.99 -20.46
CA ASN A 147 16.24 -38.95 -21.31
C ASN A 147 15.72 -40.16 -20.53
N GLN A 148 16.39 -40.58 -19.45
CA GLN A 148 15.89 -41.63 -18.56
C GLN A 148 14.67 -41.17 -17.74
N THR A 149 14.61 -39.89 -17.35
CA THR A 149 13.49 -39.31 -16.59
C THR A 149 12.34 -38.76 -17.45
N ASN A 150 12.64 -38.35 -18.69
CA ASN A 150 11.69 -37.75 -19.62
C ASN A 150 10.96 -38.85 -20.41
N LEU A 151 10.06 -39.53 -19.69
CA LEU A 151 9.21 -40.58 -20.24
C LEU A 151 7.88 -39.99 -20.70
N GLU A 152 7.52 -40.21 -21.95
CA GLU A 152 6.18 -39.90 -22.46
C GLU A 152 5.17 -40.88 -21.86
N LEU A 153 4.21 -40.38 -21.08
CA LEU A 153 3.18 -41.17 -20.41
C LEU A 153 1.80 -40.82 -20.97
N GLN A 154 1.16 -41.77 -21.65
CA GLN A 154 -0.22 -41.62 -22.09
C GLN A 154 -1.17 -41.88 -20.92
N LEU A 155 -1.84 -40.83 -20.44
CA LEU A 155 -2.79 -40.89 -19.33
C LEU A 155 -4.24 -40.85 -19.84
N LEU A 156 -5.05 -41.84 -19.44
CA LEU A 156 -6.48 -41.88 -19.73
C LEU A 156 -7.26 -41.23 -18.57
N ILE A 157 -7.57 -39.95 -18.72
CA ILE A 157 -8.24 -39.12 -17.71
C ILE A 157 -9.70 -38.85 -18.15
N LYS A 158 -10.66 -38.85 -17.20
CA LYS A 158 -12.06 -38.52 -17.51
C LYS A 158 -12.23 -37.02 -17.76
N GLN A 159 -13.09 -36.67 -18.73
CA GLN A 159 -13.51 -35.30 -18.98
C GLN A 159 -14.05 -34.67 -17.67
N GLY A 160 -13.55 -33.48 -17.32
CA GLY A 160 -13.82 -32.80 -16.05
C GLY A 160 -12.67 -32.83 -15.04
N PHE A 161 -11.61 -33.63 -15.25
CA PHE A 161 -10.34 -33.54 -14.50
C PHE A 161 -9.20 -32.88 -15.32
N VAL A 162 -9.54 -32.34 -16.49
CA VAL A 162 -8.63 -31.55 -17.33
C VAL A 162 -9.20 -30.14 -17.39
N GLU A 163 -8.53 -29.20 -16.73
CA GLU A 163 -8.93 -27.79 -16.62
C GLU A 163 -8.26 -26.89 -17.68
N VAL A 164 -7.49 -27.48 -18.60
CA VAL A 164 -6.82 -26.79 -19.70
C VAL A 164 -7.84 -26.29 -20.72
N ASN A 165 -7.62 -25.09 -21.27
CA ASN A 165 -8.46 -24.53 -22.33
C ASN A 165 -8.23 -25.24 -23.67
N ILE A 166 -8.92 -26.36 -23.87
CA ILE A 166 -8.85 -27.15 -25.11
C ILE A 166 -9.51 -26.37 -26.25
N ASN A 167 -8.73 -26.01 -27.27
CA ASN A 167 -9.27 -25.43 -28.51
C ASN A 167 -10.01 -26.52 -29.32
N GLN A 168 -11.34 -26.39 -29.41
CA GLN A 168 -12.22 -27.36 -30.07
C GLN A 168 -11.98 -27.49 -31.58
N PHE A 169 -11.27 -26.55 -32.23
CA PHE A 169 -11.00 -26.57 -33.66
C PHE A 169 -9.75 -27.36 -34.06
N THR A 170 -8.88 -27.75 -33.12
CA THR A 170 -7.63 -28.45 -33.42
C THR A 170 -7.74 -29.94 -33.11
N LEU A 171 -7.47 -30.81 -34.10
CA LEU A 171 -7.54 -32.27 -33.95
C LEU A 171 -6.48 -32.85 -32.99
N LEU A 172 -5.33 -32.18 -32.87
CA LEU A 172 -4.30 -32.47 -31.89
C LEU A 172 -4.37 -31.39 -30.81
N HIS A 173 -4.66 -31.79 -29.57
CA HIS A 173 -4.66 -30.88 -28.44
C HIS A 173 -3.25 -30.81 -27.86
N ASP A 174 -2.72 -29.60 -27.82
CA ASP A 174 -1.46 -29.29 -27.16
C ASP A 174 -1.68 -29.22 -25.64
N TYR A 175 -0.74 -29.80 -24.90
CA TYR A 175 -0.75 -29.88 -23.43
C TYR A 175 0.60 -29.43 -22.83
N ASP A 176 1.44 -28.71 -23.58
CA ASP A 176 2.74 -28.21 -23.08
C ASP A 176 2.60 -27.32 -21.83
N ASP A 177 1.48 -26.57 -21.70
CA ASP A 177 1.14 -25.76 -20.52
C ASP A 177 0.41 -26.56 -19.41
N ALA A 178 0.21 -27.87 -19.56
CA ALA A 178 -0.55 -28.70 -18.62
C ALA A 178 0.33 -29.29 -17.50
N LEU A 179 -0.09 -29.10 -16.24
CA LEU A 179 0.57 -29.69 -15.07
C LEU A 179 -0.25 -30.85 -14.49
N LEU A 180 0.39 -31.99 -14.25
CA LEU A 180 -0.23 -33.10 -13.51
C LEU A 180 -0.15 -32.84 -12.00
N ILE A 181 -1.29 -32.60 -11.35
CA ILE A 181 -1.38 -32.28 -9.92
C ILE A 181 -1.98 -33.47 -9.15
N GLN A 182 -1.45 -33.74 -7.95
CA GLN A 182 -1.99 -34.75 -7.05
C GLN A 182 -3.37 -34.32 -6.52
N ARG A 183 -4.40 -35.12 -6.82
CA ARG A 183 -5.80 -34.89 -6.43
C ARG A 183 -5.99 -34.55 -4.94
N GLU A 184 -5.28 -35.26 -4.06
CA GLU A 184 -5.39 -35.08 -2.61
C GLU A 184 -5.04 -33.66 -2.15
N GLN A 185 -4.07 -33.00 -2.81
CA GLN A 185 -3.68 -31.62 -2.49
C GLN A 185 -4.78 -30.62 -2.90
N VAL A 186 -5.41 -30.84 -4.05
CA VAL A 186 -6.54 -30.03 -4.55
C VAL A 186 -7.77 -30.21 -3.66
N GLU A 187 -8.08 -31.45 -3.26
CA GLU A 187 -9.20 -31.73 -2.35
C GLU A 187 -8.97 -31.13 -0.96
N GLU A 188 -7.75 -31.16 -0.45
CA GLU A 188 -7.41 -30.54 0.84
C GLU A 188 -7.51 -29.01 0.79
N LEU A 189 -7.01 -28.38 -0.28
CA LEU A 189 -7.20 -26.95 -0.51
C LEU A 189 -8.69 -26.58 -0.61
N ASN A 190 -9.49 -27.38 -1.32
CA ASN A 190 -10.93 -27.16 -1.44
C ASN A 190 -11.66 -27.25 -0.09
N LYS A 191 -11.29 -28.19 0.80
CA LYS A 191 -11.81 -28.23 2.18
C LYS A 191 -11.47 -26.94 2.95
N GLN A 192 -10.24 -26.47 2.84
CA GLN A 192 -9.80 -25.23 3.50
C GLN A 192 -10.55 -24.00 2.96
N ILE A 193 -10.79 -23.93 1.66
CA ILE A 193 -11.62 -22.88 1.03
C ILE A 193 -13.05 -22.91 1.57
N ILE A 194 -13.66 -24.10 1.74
CA ILE A 194 -15.01 -24.24 2.32
C ILE A 194 -15.03 -23.73 3.77
N VAL A 195 -14.09 -24.15 4.62
CA VAL A 195 -14.01 -23.71 6.03
C VAL A 195 -13.82 -22.19 6.14
N LEU A 196 -12.98 -21.59 5.27
CA LEU A 196 -12.82 -20.14 5.21
C LEU A 196 -14.10 -19.43 4.73
N GLY A 197 -14.83 -20.02 3.79
CA GLY A 197 -16.15 -19.57 3.35
C GLY A 197 -17.20 -19.57 4.47
N GLU A 198 -17.32 -20.68 5.19
CA GLU A 198 -18.22 -20.83 6.35
C GLU A 198 -17.87 -19.84 7.47
N SER A 199 -16.58 -19.64 7.73
CA SER A 199 -16.09 -18.62 8.67
C SER A 199 -16.51 -17.21 8.23
N LYS A 200 -16.29 -16.85 6.95
CA LYS A 200 -16.70 -15.54 6.39
C LYS A 200 -18.21 -15.32 6.52
N VAL A 201 -19.03 -16.32 6.19
CA VAL A 201 -20.49 -16.25 6.34
C VAL A 201 -20.89 -16.10 7.82
N SER A 202 -20.27 -16.86 8.72
CA SER A 202 -20.49 -16.74 10.17
C SER A 202 -20.14 -15.35 10.71
N HIS A 203 -19.05 -14.76 10.22
CA HIS A 203 -18.68 -13.38 10.54
C HIS A 203 -19.68 -12.35 9.98
N MET A 204 -20.21 -12.54 8.77
CA MET A 204 -21.26 -11.69 8.21
C MET A 204 -22.56 -11.76 9.01
N ILE A 205 -23.00 -12.96 9.42
CA ILE A 205 -24.18 -13.16 10.28
C ILE A 205 -23.98 -12.46 11.63
N ARG A 206 -22.81 -12.62 12.26
CA ARG A 206 -22.48 -11.93 13.52
C ARG A 206 -22.51 -10.40 13.37
N ASN A 207 -22.01 -9.85 12.26
CA ASN A 207 -22.07 -8.41 12.00
C ASN A 207 -23.50 -7.90 11.78
N LYS A 208 -24.34 -8.68 11.06
CA LYS A 208 -25.76 -8.38 10.85
C LYS A 208 -26.51 -8.31 12.19
N GLU A 209 -26.38 -9.33 13.04
CA GLU A 209 -27.07 -9.34 14.34
C GLU A 209 -26.53 -8.27 15.30
N PHE A 210 -25.23 -7.96 15.25
CA PHE A 210 -24.67 -6.80 15.98
C PHE A 210 -25.32 -5.48 15.54
N LYS A 211 -25.41 -5.22 14.24
CA LYS A 211 -26.07 -4.00 13.70
C LYS A 211 -27.55 -3.95 14.06
N LYS A 212 -28.27 -5.07 13.96
CA LYS A 212 -29.68 -5.17 14.37
C LYS A 212 -29.87 -4.80 15.85
N ARG A 213 -29.00 -5.30 16.74
CA ARG A 213 -29.01 -4.93 18.17
C ARG A 213 -28.68 -3.45 18.39
N PHE A 214 -27.74 -2.90 17.63
CA PHE A 214 -27.37 -1.49 17.71
C PHE A 214 -28.55 -0.57 17.31
N TYR A 215 -29.18 -0.82 16.16
CA TYR A 215 -30.37 -0.06 15.73
C TYR A 215 -31.55 -0.18 16.71
N HIS A 216 -31.74 -1.35 17.33
CA HIS A 216 -32.77 -1.50 18.35
C HIS A 216 -32.48 -0.64 19.58
N LEU A 217 -31.23 -0.60 20.05
CA LEU A 217 -30.81 0.22 21.19
C LEU A 217 -30.88 1.73 20.87
N GLU A 218 -30.56 2.15 19.64
CA GLU A 218 -30.75 3.53 19.19
C GLU A 218 -32.24 3.92 19.19
N TRP A 219 -33.12 3.01 18.77
CA TRP A 219 -34.57 3.21 18.82
C TRP A 219 -35.09 3.31 20.26
N GLU A 220 -34.65 2.43 21.17
CA GLU A 220 -34.97 2.50 22.60
C GLU A 220 -34.49 3.83 23.22
N LEU A 221 -33.28 4.27 22.90
CA LEU A 221 -32.77 5.56 23.35
C LEU A 221 -33.63 6.73 22.84
N SER A 222 -34.02 6.71 21.57
CA SER A 222 -34.89 7.73 20.97
C SER A 222 -36.28 7.75 21.62
N GLU A 223 -36.86 6.57 21.92
CA GLU A 223 -38.12 6.47 22.66
C GLU A 223 -37.99 7.08 24.06
N MET A 224 -36.93 6.76 24.80
CA MET A 224 -36.71 7.28 26.16
C MET A 224 -36.48 8.80 26.18
N LEU A 225 -35.80 9.35 25.16
CA LEU A 225 -35.65 10.80 25.00
C LEU A 225 -37.00 11.47 24.71
N MET A 226 -37.82 10.93 23.81
CA MET A 226 -39.15 11.49 23.52
C MET A 226 -40.08 11.43 24.74
N ARG A 227 -40.04 10.34 25.51
CA ARG A 227 -40.75 10.22 26.80
C ARG A 227 -40.26 11.25 27.83
N TYR A 228 -38.95 11.51 27.87
CA TYR A 228 -38.37 12.53 28.74
C TYR A 228 -38.85 13.95 28.34
N GLU A 229 -38.88 14.28 27.06
CA GLU A 229 -39.36 15.56 26.54
C GLU A 229 -40.86 15.80 26.83
N ASP A 230 -41.70 14.77 26.67
CA ASP A 230 -43.12 14.81 27.06
C ASP A 230 -43.29 15.05 28.58
N LEU A 231 -42.51 14.37 29.43
CA LEU A 231 -42.51 14.61 30.87
C LEU A 231 -42.02 16.01 31.25
N GLN A 232 -41.00 16.55 30.58
CA GLN A 232 -40.55 17.94 30.78
C GLN A 232 -41.61 18.95 30.32
N THR A 233 -42.32 18.66 29.23
CA THR A 233 -43.42 19.50 28.73
C THR A 233 -44.57 19.54 29.74
N LYS A 234 -45.02 18.37 30.21
CA LYS A 234 -46.04 18.24 31.27
C LYS A 234 -45.63 18.92 32.58
N LEU A 235 -44.37 18.78 33.00
CA LEU A 235 -43.83 19.51 34.15
C LEU A 235 -43.84 21.03 33.93
N GLY A 236 -43.51 21.48 32.72
CA GLY A 236 -43.62 22.87 32.29
C GLY A 236 -45.06 23.39 32.36
N ASP A 237 -46.05 22.60 31.93
CA ASP A 237 -47.46 22.95 31.99
C ASP A 237 -47.97 23.04 33.42
N ILE A 238 -47.62 22.07 34.29
CA ILE A 238 -47.93 22.12 35.73
C ILE A 238 -47.31 23.36 36.38
N ARG A 239 -46.06 23.73 36.03
CA ARG A 239 -45.40 24.95 36.53
C ARG A 239 -46.02 26.24 35.99
N ARG A 240 -46.54 26.24 34.77
CA ARG A 240 -47.25 27.37 34.14
C ARG A 240 -48.71 27.47 34.59
N PHE A 241 -49.29 26.40 35.13
CA PHE A 241 -50.69 26.33 35.54
C PHE A 241 -50.97 27.32 36.68
N LYS A 242 -51.72 28.38 36.37
CA LYS A 242 -52.18 29.37 37.34
C LYS A 242 -53.62 29.07 37.71
N ILE A 243 -53.85 28.75 38.99
CA ILE A 243 -55.21 28.63 39.54
C ILE A 243 -55.90 29.98 39.44
N THR A 244 -56.93 30.07 38.60
CA THR A 244 -57.74 31.28 38.43
C THR A 244 -58.55 31.57 39.70
N SER A 245 -58.99 32.83 39.86
CA SER A 245 -59.80 33.23 41.02
C SER A 245 -61.07 32.37 41.16
N GLU A 246 -61.71 32.03 40.05
CA GLU A 246 -62.95 31.26 40.02
C GLU A 246 -62.74 29.80 40.43
N ILE A 247 -61.71 29.14 39.90
CA ILE A 247 -61.34 27.77 40.31
C ILE A 247 -60.95 27.75 41.79
N ARG A 248 -60.30 28.80 42.31
CA ARG A 248 -59.98 28.91 43.73
C ARG A 248 -61.24 29.01 44.59
N LYS A 249 -62.23 29.82 44.22
CA LYS A 249 -63.51 29.90 44.94
C LYS A 249 -64.20 28.54 44.95
N TYR A 250 -64.32 27.90 43.77
CA TYR A 250 -64.91 26.56 43.62
C TYR A 250 -64.26 25.53 44.54
N LEU A 251 -62.92 25.49 44.61
CA LEU A 251 -62.19 24.57 45.48
C LEU A 251 -62.25 24.94 46.99
N GLN A 252 -62.66 26.15 47.35
CA GLN A 252 -62.77 26.61 48.74
C GLN A 252 -64.19 26.50 49.31
N SER A 253 -65.22 26.51 48.47
CA SER A 253 -66.63 26.37 48.86
C SER A 253 -67.10 24.92 48.74
N ASN A 254 -67.64 24.35 49.82
CA ASN A 254 -68.28 23.03 49.78
C ASN A 254 -69.55 23.00 48.90
N ASP A 255 -70.20 24.14 48.72
CA ASP A 255 -71.36 24.33 47.84
C ASP A 255 -71.15 25.63 47.05
N TYR A 256 -70.63 25.49 45.84
CA TYR A 256 -70.30 26.60 44.95
C TYR A 256 -71.56 27.25 44.35
N ASP A 257 -72.56 26.43 43.99
CA ASP A 257 -73.76 26.90 43.33
C ASP A 257 -74.62 27.75 44.28
N SER A 258 -74.66 27.40 45.57
CA SER A 258 -75.25 28.22 46.62
C SER A 258 -74.47 29.54 46.85
N LEU A 259 -73.13 29.51 46.81
CA LEU A 259 -72.32 30.74 46.91
C LEU A 259 -72.58 31.68 45.72
N ILE A 260 -72.65 31.15 44.49
CA ILE A 260 -72.96 31.94 43.31
C ILE A 260 -74.41 32.44 43.34
N SER A 261 -75.38 31.62 43.75
CA SER A 261 -76.79 32.03 43.91
C SER A 261 -76.96 33.16 44.94
N THR A 262 -76.29 33.08 46.08
CA THR A 262 -76.29 34.16 47.08
C THR A 262 -75.58 35.41 46.58
N GLN A 263 -74.50 35.28 45.80
CA GLN A 263 -73.85 36.45 45.17
C GLN A 263 -74.74 37.10 44.10
N ILE A 264 -75.42 36.31 43.26
CA ILE A 264 -76.38 36.79 42.25
C ILE A 264 -77.51 37.55 42.95
N THR A 265 -78.21 36.93 43.89
CA THR A 265 -79.35 37.56 44.60
C THR A 265 -78.96 38.82 45.39
N ASN A 266 -77.74 38.87 45.96
CA ASN A 266 -77.21 40.09 46.57
C ASN A 266 -76.92 41.20 45.54
N THR A 267 -76.45 40.84 44.35
CA THR A 267 -76.19 41.78 43.24
C THR A 267 -77.50 42.31 42.68
N GLU A 268 -78.49 41.44 42.45
CA GLU A 268 -79.85 41.80 42.03
C GLU A 268 -80.52 42.75 43.03
N ARG A 269 -80.46 42.46 44.34
CA ARG A 269 -80.97 43.35 45.38
C ARG A 269 -80.27 44.72 45.37
N THR A 270 -78.97 44.75 45.10
CA THR A 270 -78.20 46.00 45.00
C THR A 270 -78.59 46.80 43.76
N ILE A 271 -78.82 46.14 42.63
CA ILE A 271 -79.33 46.74 41.39
C ILE A 271 -80.74 47.33 41.62
N GLN A 272 -81.63 46.59 42.27
CA GLN A 272 -82.98 47.06 42.61
C GLN A 272 -82.94 48.30 43.51
N MET A 273 -82.11 48.29 44.57
CA MET A 273 -81.93 49.47 45.44
C MET A 273 -81.36 50.68 44.67
N LEU A 274 -80.44 50.46 43.73
CA LEU A 274 -79.92 51.50 42.84
C LEU A 274 -81.00 52.06 41.91
N GLN A 275 -81.87 51.19 41.35
CA GLN A 275 -83.01 51.61 40.52
C GLN A 275 -84.01 52.45 41.32
N GLU A 276 -84.42 52.01 42.52
CA GLU A 276 -85.31 52.78 43.38
C GLU A 276 -84.72 54.14 43.79
N ASN A 277 -83.43 54.19 44.14
CA ASN A 277 -82.76 55.43 44.49
C ASN A 277 -82.63 56.36 43.27
N HIS A 278 -82.39 55.81 42.08
CA HIS A 278 -82.41 56.55 40.83
C HIS A 278 -83.80 57.13 40.55
N GLU A 279 -84.86 56.34 40.70
CA GLU A 279 -86.25 56.76 40.52
C GLU A 279 -86.65 57.87 41.50
N LYS A 280 -86.34 57.71 42.80
CA LYS A 280 -86.54 58.74 43.83
C LYS A 280 -85.79 60.04 43.47
N THR A 281 -84.55 59.93 43.01
CA THR A 281 -83.73 61.08 42.55
C THR A 281 -84.33 61.75 41.31
N MET A 282 -84.85 60.96 40.37
CA MET A 282 -85.49 61.47 39.14
C MET A 282 -86.81 62.17 39.47
N ALA A 283 -87.63 61.61 40.36
CA ALA A 283 -88.85 62.24 40.87
C ALA A 283 -88.56 63.57 41.58
N GLN A 284 -87.50 63.65 42.38
CA GLN A 284 -87.04 64.91 43.00
C GLN A 284 -86.60 65.94 41.95
N LYS A 285 -85.85 65.52 40.92
CA LYS A 285 -85.47 66.41 39.80
C LYS A 285 -86.70 66.93 39.04
N LEU A 286 -87.67 66.07 38.74
CA LEU A 286 -88.93 66.46 38.09
C LEU A 286 -89.80 67.37 38.96
N ALA A 287 -89.86 67.15 40.27
CA ALA A 287 -90.54 68.05 41.20
C ALA A 287 -89.87 69.43 41.23
N ARG A 288 -88.54 69.48 41.27
CA ARG A 288 -87.76 70.72 41.24
C ARG A 288 -87.88 71.47 39.90
N LEU A 289 -87.92 70.75 38.78
CA LEU A 289 -88.22 71.34 37.46
C LEU A 289 -89.60 72.00 37.44
N ARG A 290 -90.65 71.29 37.90
CA ARG A 290 -92.01 71.87 38.01
C ARG A 290 -92.06 73.10 38.92
N GLN A 291 -91.31 73.12 40.02
CA GLN A 291 -91.20 74.32 40.87
C GLN A 291 -90.54 75.49 40.14
N TYR A 292 -89.48 75.25 39.35
CA TYR A 292 -88.87 76.27 38.50
C TYR A 292 -89.81 76.75 37.40
N GLU A 293 -90.54 75.86 36.73
CA GLU A 293 -91.54 76.20 35.69
C GLU A 293 -92.65 77.11 36.26
N ILE A 294 -93.21 76.76 37.43
CA ILE A 294 -94.23 77.57 38.11
C ILE A 294 -93.65 78.94 38.49
N HIS A 295 -92.49 78.98 39.13
CA HIS A 295 -91.87 80.23 39.57
C HIS A 295 -91.48 81.14 38.39
N GLN A 296 -90.98 80.57 37.30
CA GLN A 296 -90.69 81.29 36.06
C GLN A 296 -91.99 81.82 35.42
N GLY A 297 -93.07 81.03 35.40
CA GLY A 297 -94.38 81.45 34.94
C GLY A 297 -94.96 82.61 35.75
N GLU A 298 -94.86 82.56 37.08
CA GLU A 298 -95.26 83.67 37.96
C GLU A 298 -94.40 84.94 37.75
N LYS A 299 -93.09 84.78 37.57
CA LYS A 299 -92.18 85.90 37.27
C LYS A 299 -92.55 86.56 35.94
N LEU A 300 -92.72 85.77 34.88
CA LEU A 300 -93.16 86.24 33.56
C LEU A 300 -94.55 86.88 33.61
N LYS A 301 -95.46 86.39 34.46
CA LYS A 301 -96.77 87.02 34.66
C LYS A 301 -96.63 88.40 35.31
N LYS A 302 -95.79 88.54 36.35
CA LYS A 302 -95.51 89.85 36.99
C LYS A 302 -94.80 90.82 36.04
N GLU A 303 -93.87 90.34 35.23
CA GLU A 303 -93.21 91.14 34.19
C GLU A 303 -94.22 91.60 33.12
N ASN A 304 -95.12 90.73 32.66
CA ASN A 304 -96.22 91.10 31.76
C ASN A 304 -97.22 92.08 32.40
N GLU A 305 -97.58 91.91 33.67
CA GLU A 305 -98.45 92.86 34.38
C GLU A 305 -97.78 94.24 34.55
N LYS A 306 -96.46 94.29 34.78
CA LYS A 306 -95.69 95.53 34.80
C LYS A 306 -95.64 96.18 33.42
N ALA A 307 -95.29 95.42 32.38
CA ALA A 307 -95.29 95.91 31.00
C ALA A 307 -96.69 96.40 30.57
N LYS A 308 -97.77 95.76 31.02
CA LYS A 308 -99.14 96.20 30.78
C LYS A 308 -99.44 97.55 31.43
N LYS A 309 -98.99 97.78 32.68
CA LYS A 309 -99.07 99.09 33.34
C LYS A 309 -98.23 100.15 32.63
N GLU A 310 -97.02 99.82 32.22
CA GLU A 310 -96.15 100.74 31.46
C GLU A 310 -96.78 101.11 30.10
N ILE A 311 -97.45 100.17 29.42
CA ILE A 311 -98.24 100.45 28.21
C ILE A 311 -99.42 101.36 28.56
N GLU A 312 -100.12 101.14 29.67
CA GLU A 312 -101.29 101.93 30.09
C GLU A 312 -100.90 103.37 30.44
N GLU A 313 -99.80 103.57 31.20
CA GLU A 313 -99.17 104.86 31.48
C GLU A 313 -98.68 105.55 30.19
N MET A 314 -98.02 104.80 29.30
CA MET A 314 -97.60 105.33 27.98
C MET A 314 -98.81 105.71 27.12
N ASN A 315 -99.94 105.00 27.23
CA ASN A 315 -101.17 105.34 26.53
C ASN A 315 -101.79 106.62 27.08
N VAL A 316 -101.74 106.86 28.40
CA VAL A 316 -102.12 108.15 29.01
C VAL A 316 -101.26 109.28 28.45
N VAL A 317 -99.94 109.14 28.41
CA VAL A 317 -99.02 110.13 27.79
C VAL A 317 -99.30 110.29 26.29
N LEU A 318 -99.66 109.24 25.57
CA LEU A 318 -100.03 109.29 24.15
C LEU A 318 -101.39 109.99 23.94
N HIS A 319 -102.33 109.82 24.87
CA HIS A 319 -103.60 110.56 24.89
C HIS A 319 -103.42 112.03 25.26
N GLU A 320 -102.55 112.36 26.22
CA GLU A 320 -102.17 113.74 26.57
C GLU A 320 -101.47 114.43 25.40
N THR A 321 -100.49 113.78 24.75
CA THR A 321 -99.82 114.35 23.56
C THR A 321 -100.74 114.43 22.35
N LYS A 322 -101.66 113.48 22.13
CA LYS A 322 -102.74 113.62 21.14
C LYS A 322 -103.66 114.81 21.46
N PHE A 323 -104.07 114.97 22.72
CA PHE A 323 -104.92 116.08 23.14
C PHE A 323 -104.22 117.42 22.90
N ILE A 324 -102.93 117.54 23.24
CA ILE A 324 -102.10 118.71 22.94
C ILE A 324 -102.02 118.95 21.41
N HIS A 325 -101.82 117.91 20.61
CA HIS A 325 -101.81 118.03 19.15
C HIS A 325 -103.17 118.38 18.54
N GLU A 326 -104.29 117.93 19.11
CA GLU A 326 -105.64 118.25 18.64
C GLU A 326 -106.09 119.66 19.06
N GLN A 327 -105.70 120.15 20.24
CA GLN A 327 -105.91 121.55 20.65
C GLN A 327 -105.08 122.51 19.79
N ASN A 328 -103.82 122.16 19.49
CA ASN A 328 -102.97 122.92 18.56
C ASN A 328 -103.44 122.87 17.09
N ARG A 329 -104.52 122.14 16.77
CA ARG A 329 -105.13 122.07 15.42
C ARG A 329 -106.39 122.93 15.28
N LYS A 330 -106.69 123.78 16.27
CA LYS A 330 -107.85 124.70 16.30
C LYS A 330 -107.46 126.18 16.45
N LEU A 331 -106.20 126.50 16.14
CA LEU A 331 -105.73 127.83 15.72
C LEU A 331 -105.15 127.68 14.31
#